data_AF-A0A258XA50-F1
#
_entry.id   AF-A0A258XA50-F1
#
_cell.length_a   1.000
_cell.length_b   1.000
_cell.length_c   1.000
_cell.angle_alpha   90.00
_cell.angle_beta   90.00
_cell.angle_gamma   90.00
#
_symmetry.space_group_name_H-M   'P 1'
#
loop_
_entity.id
_entity.type
_entity.pdbx_description
1 polymer ?
#
loop_
_entity_poly.entity_id
_entity_poly.type
_entity_poly.pdbx_seq_one_letter_code
_entity_poly.pdbx_strand_id
1 'polypeptide(L)'
;DITVNTVANSTDRFVRDCAKPGEVPTRKTKVTGKQMDVTATGLTDATAFGTEIDLVGTRANIKVKFYTDDGTDAGDLIGTVACNMLIQALNIGAPRDGDASAELTLASHGMWTYTAA
;
A
#
# COMPACT_ATOMS: atom_id res chain seq x y z
N ASP A 1 -3.80 -12.97 -0.16
CA ASP A 1 -3.74 -12.04 0.98
C ASP A 1 -3.38 -10.63 0.54
N ILE A 2 -3.69 -9.62 1.36
CA ILE A 2 -3.42 -8.21 1.05
C ILE A 2 -2.71 -7.56 2.24
N THR A 3 -1.60 -6.88 1.97
CA THR A 3 -0.89 -6.05 2.95
C THR A 3 -0.89 -4.60 2.48
N VAL A 4 -1.30 -3.69 3.36
CA VAL A 4 -1.28 -2.24 3.10
C VAL A 4 -0.23 -1.61 4.02
N ASN A 5 0.84 -1.10 3.42
CA ASN A 5 1.88 -0.37 4.13
C ASN A 5 1.68 1.13 3.94
N THR A 6 1.70 1.89 5.04
CA THR A 6 1.63 3.36 4.98
C THR A 6 2.83 3.97 5.67
N VAL A 7 3.52 4.87 4.97
CA VAL A 7 4.78 5.45 5.43
C VAL A 7 4.70 6.96 5.36
N ALA A 8 5.10 7.63 6.44
CA ALA A 8 5.32 9.06 6.48
C ALA A 8 6.83 9.33 6.40
N ASN A 9 7.27 9.87 5.27
CA ASN A 9 8.66 10.27 5.08
C ASN A 9 8.90 11.58 5.84
N SER A 10 10.01 11.65 6.57
CA SER A 10 10.36 12.83 7.37
C SER A 10 11.81 13.25 7.16
N THR A 11 12.05 14.53 7.43
CA THR A 11 13.40 15.11 7.54
C THR A 11 13.52 15.77 8.89
N ASP A 12 14.68 15.62 9.51
CA ASP A 12 14.91 16.11 10.85
C ASP A 12 16.09 17.05 10.88
N ARG A 13 15.99 18.04 11.76
CA ARG A 13 17.10 18.91 12.10
C ARG A 13 17.06 19.22 13.58
N PHE A 14 18.24 19.42 14.15
CA PHE A 14 18.36 19.88 15.52
C PHE A 14 18.27 21.41 15.56
N VAL A 15 17.44 21.94 16.45
CA VAL A 15 17.27 23.38 16.63
C VAL A 15 17.76 23.75 18.02
N ARG A 16 18.71 24.69 18.08
CA ARG A 16 19.16 25.29 19.34
C ARG A 16 18.11 26.26 19.86
N ASP A 17 17.90 26.26 21.16
CA ASP A 17 17.16 27.33 21.81
C ASP A 17 18.04 28.58 21.87
N CYS A 18 17.62 29.66 21.21
CA CYS A 18 18.31 30.94 21.22
C CYS A 18 18.33 31.60 22.61
N ALA A 19 17.40 31.23 23.50
CA ALA A 19 17.38 31.70 24.89
C ALA A 19 18.37 30.94 25.77
N LYS A 20 18.76 29.71 25.39
CA LYS A 20 19.68 28.86 26.14
C LYS A 20 20.66 28.12 25.22
N PRO A 21 21.68 28.81 24.69
CA PRO A 21 22.60 28.25 23.70
C PRO A 21 23.43 27.05 24.19
N GLY A 22 23.56 26.89 25.52
CA GLY A 22 24.29 25.80 26.16
C GLY A 22 23.48 24.53 26.41
N GLU A 23 22.16 24.55 26.20
CA GLU A 23 21.34 23.33 26.31
C GLU A 23 21.48 22.46 25.05
N VAL A 24 21.31 21.14 25.22
CA VAL A 24 21.35 20.19 24.10
C VAL A 24 20.21 20.51 23.13
N PRO A 25 20.49 20.70 21.83
CA PRO A 25 19.46 21.01 20.83
C PRO A 25 18.35 19.95 20.79
N THR A 26 17.11 20.39 20.59
CA THR A 26 15.97 19.47 20.43
C THR A 26 15.75 19.11 18.96
N ARG A 27 15.30 17.87 18.70
CA ARG A 27 14.99 17.39 17.35
C ARG A 27 13.68 18.02 16.88
N LYS A 28 13.73 18.74 15.76
CA LYS A 28 12.55 19.19 15.02
C LYS A 28 12.37 18.31 13.79
N THR A 29 11.23 17.62 13.72
CA THR A 29 10.87 16.74 12.62
C THR A 29 9.88 17.44 11.67
N LYS A 30 10.03 17.23 10.37
CA LYS A 30 9.08 17.72 9.35
C LYS A 30 8.74 16.57 8.42
N VAL A 31 7.45 16.26 8.32
CA VAL A 31 6.93 15.29 7.32
C VAL A 31 7.08 15.90 5.93
N THR A 32 7.75 15.18 5.04
CA THR A 32 8.03 15.60 3.66
C THR A 32 7.12 14.92 2.65
N GLY A 33 6.59 13.75 2.97
CA GLY A 33 5.68 13.02 2.10
C GLY A 33 4.95 11.92 2.85
N LYS A 34 3.86 11.45 2.24
CA LYS A 34 3.17 10.24 2.65
C LYS A 34 3.11 9.34 1.43
N GLN A 35 3.39 8.06 1.63
CA GLN A 35 3.26 7.03 0.60
C GLN A 35 2.47 5.85 1.17
N MET A 36 1.75 5.18 0.29
CA MET A 36 1.08 3.93 0.59
C MET A 36 1.44 2.92 -0.49
N ASP A 37 1.91 1.76 -0.05
CA ASP A 37 2.27 0.65 -0.92
C ASP A 37 1.37 -0.53 -0.55
N VAL A 38 0.75 -1.16 -1.54
CA VAL A 38 -0.14 -2.30 -1.35
C VAL A 38 0.46 -3.49 -2.09
N THR A 39 0.65 -4.58 -1.36
CA THR A 39 1.05 -5.87 -1.94
C THR A 39 -0.09 -6.86 -1.79
N ALA A 40 -0.47 -7.50 -2.88
CA ALA A 40 -1.51 -8.51 -2.90
C ALA A 40 -0.99 -9.80 -3.51
N THR A 41 -1.34 -10.93 -2.92
CA THR A 41 -1.02 -12.27 -3.42
C THR A 41 -2.30 -13.06 -3.63
N GLY A 42 -2.35 -13.88 -4.67
CA GLY A 42 -3.52 -14.70 -4.96
C GLY A 42 -3.24 -15.77 -6.01
N LEU A 43 -4.23 -16.66 -6.19
CA LEU A 43 -4.24 -17.58 -7.32
C LEU A 43 -4.58 -16.81 -8.60
N THR A 44 -4.01 -17.25 -9.72
CA THR A 44 -4.23 -16.66 -11.04
C THR A 44 -4.57 -17.74 -12.05
N ASP A 45 -5.24 -17.36 -13.14
CA ASP A 45 -5.65 -18.26 -14.22
C ASP A 45 -4.90 -17.92 -15.51
N ALA A 46 -4.63 -18.94 -16.32
CA ALA A 46 -3.95 -18.82 -17.60
C ALA A 46 -4.64 -17.86 -18.57
N THR A 47 -5.96 -17.70 -18.44
CA THR A 47 -6.76 -16.79 -19.28
C THR A 47 -6.56 -15.31 -18.93
N ALA A 48 -6.15 -15.00 -17.70
CA ALA A 48 -5.99 -13.63 -17.21
C ALA A 48 -4.58 -13.06 -17.44
N PHE A 49 -3.58 -13.90 -17.71
CA PHE A 49 -2.18 -13.48 -17.77
C PHE A 49 -1.88 -12.34 -18.73
N GLY A 50 -2.44 -12.37 -19.95
CA GLY A 50 -2.21 -11.30 -20.93
C GLY A 50 -2.71 -9.95 -20.41
N THR A 51 -3.94 -9.93 -19.92
CA THR A 51 -4.55 -8.74 -19.34
C THR A 51 -3.84 -8.27 -18.07
N GLU A 52 -3.36 -9.16 -17.21
CA GLU A 52 -2.64 -8.80 -15.98
C GLU A 52 -1.28 -8.15 -16.30
N ILE A 53 -0.55 -8.69 -17.27
CA ILE A 53 0.75 -8.14 -17.70
C ILE A 53 0.56 -6.75 -18.32
N ASP A 54 -0.48 -6.57 -19.16
CA ASP A 54 -0.77 -5.28 -19.81
C ASP A 54 -1.13 -4.16 -18.81
N LEU A 55 -1.56 -4.52 -17.60
CA LEU A 55 -1.87 -3.57 -16.54
C LEU A 55 -0.62 -3.00 -15.86
N VAL A 56 0.54 -3.65 -15.97
CA VAL A 56 1.78 -3.17 -15.36
C VAL A 56 2.17 -1.81 -15.95
N GLY A 57 2.49 -0.84 -15.09
CA GLY A 57 2.79 0.53 -15.47
C GLY A 57 1.57 1.43 -15.70
N THR A 58 0.35 0.88 -15.63
CA THR A 58 -0.88 1.66 -15.72
C THR A 58 -1.34 2.15 -14.35
N ARG A 59 -2.20 3.18 -14.37
CA ARG A 59 -2.81 3.75 -13.17
C ARG A 59 -4.28 3.40 -13.12
N ALA A 60 -4.74 2.95 -11.96
CA ALA A 60 -6.14 2.60 -11.74
C ALA A 60 -6.65 3.17 -10.41
N ASN A 61 -7.94 3.47 -10.36
CA ASN A 61 -8.60 3.81 -9.11
C ASN A 61 -8.95 2.52 -8.37
N ILE A 62 -8.24 2.24 -7.29
CA ILE A 62 -8.34 0.99 -6.53
C ILE A 62 -9.06 1.26 -5.21
N LYS A 63 -9.90 0.30 -4.81
CA LYS A 63 -10.58 0.25 -3.51
C LYS A 63 -10.17 -1.03 -2.79
N VAL A 64 -9.52 -0.88 -1.64
CA VAL A 64 -9.19 -1.98 -0.74
C VAL A 64 -10.25 -1.98 0.37
N LYS A 65 -10.94 -3.10 0.53
CA LYS A 65 -11.97 -3.30 1.55
C LYS A 65 -11.43 -4.20 2.65
N PHE A 66 -11.60 -3.80 3.89
CA PHE A 66 -11.22 -4.58 5.07
C PHE A 66 -12.48 -5.18 5.68
N TYR A 67 -12.44 -6.47 5.95
CA TYR A 67 -13.56 -7.23 6.52
C TYR A 67 -13.14 -7.82 7.88
N THR A 68 -14.08 -7.99 8.79
CA THR A 68 -13.87 -8.71 10.06
C THR A 68 -13.68 -10.19 9.80
N ASP A 69 -12.77 -10.80 10.56
CA ASP A 69 -12.65 -12.25 10.63
C ASP A 69 -13.58 -12.74 11.75
N ASP A 70 -14.87 -12.87 11.43
CA ASP A 70 -15.94 -13.25 12.35
C ASP A 70 -16.46 -14.69 12.12
N GLY A 71 -15.79 -15.45 11.25
CA GLY A 71 -16.17 -16.82 10.90
C GLY A 71 -17.39 -16.92 9.98
N THR A 72 -17.91 -15.80 9.45
CA THR A 72 -18.87 -15.80 8.34
C THR A 72 -18.15 -15.77 6.99
N ASP A 73 -18.84 -16.22 5.93
CA ASP A 73 -18.23 -16.31 4.58
C ASP A 73 -17.79 -14.96 3.99
N ALA A 74 -18.34 -13.84 4.49
CA ALA A 74 -18.08 -12.51 3.94
C ALA A 74 -17.42 -11.54 4.93
N GLY A 75 -17.62 -11.73 6.24
CA GLY A 75 -17.26 -10.77 7.27
C GLY A 75 -18.05 -9.45 7.17
N ASP A 76 -18.15 -8.74 8.28
CA ASP A 76 -18.63 -7.36 8.27
C ASP A 76 -17.55 -6.41 7.73
N LEU A 77 -17.94 -5.47 6.86
CA LEU A 77 -17.02 -4.45 6.35
C LEU A 77 -16.57 -3.54 7.51
N ILE A 78 -15.26 -3.41 7.71
CA ILE A 78 -14.66 -2.51 8.70
C ILE A 78 -14.44 -1.12 8.10
N GLY A 79 -14.03 -1.09 6.83
CA GLY A 79 -13.75 0.15 6.13
C GLY A 79 -13.17 -0.06 4.73
N THR A 80 -13.06 1.03 3.99
CA THR A 80 -12.53 1.04 2.63
C THR A 80 -11.45 2.11 2.49
N VAL A 81 -10.28 1.71 1.96
CA VAL A 81 -9.27 2.63 1.44
C VAL A 81 -9.49 2.80 -0.06
N ALA A 82 -9.63 4.03 -0.53
CA ALA A 82 -9.68 4.35 -1.95
C ALA A 82 -8.50 5.24 -2.35
N CYS A 83 -7.81 4.89 -3.43
CA CYS A 83 -6.71 5.67 -3.97
C CYS A 83 -6.52 5.40 -5.47
N ASN A 84 -6.00 6.38 -6.20
CA ASN A 84 -5.41 6.12 -7.50
C ASN A 84 -4.04 5.46 -7.28
N MET A 85 -3.79 4.30 -7.85
CA MET A 85 -2.57 3.54 -7.65
C MET A 85 -1.93 3.19 -9.00
N LEU A 86 -0.59 3.27 -9.03
CA LEU A 86 0.23 2.73 -10.12
C LEU A 86 0.46 1.24 -9.86
N ILE A 87 0.20 0.42 -10.87
CA ILE A 87 0.57 -1.00 -10.83
C ILE A 87 2.07 -1.10 -11.14
N GLN A 88 2.86 -1.29 -10.10
CA GLN A 88 4.32 -1.16 -10.18
C GLN A 88 5.00 -2.45 -10.60
N ALA A 89 4.53 -3.59 -10.09
CA ALA A 89 5.09 -4.89 -10.41
C ALA A 89 4.02 -5.98 -10.36
N LEU A 90 4.16 -6.96 -11.24
CA LEU A 90 3.40 -8.21 -11.25
C LEU A 90 4.42 -9.36 -11.33
N ASN A 91 4.33 -10.30 -10.40
CA ASN A 91 5.15 -11.50 -10.35
C ASN A 91 4.23 -12.72 -10.46
N ILE A 92 4.41 -13.53 -11.50
CA ILE A 92 3.58 -14.71 -11.75
C ILE A 92 4.43 -15.97 -11.54
N GLY A 93 4.00 -16.82 -10.63
CA GLY A 93 4.52 -18.17 -10.46
C GLY A 93 3.60 -19.19 -11.13
N ALA A 94 4.06 -19.80 -12.22
CA ALA A 94 3.33 -20.86 -12.93
C ALA A 94 4.14 -22.18 -12.90
N PRO A 95 4.09 -22.94 -11.80
CA PRO A 95 4.81 -24.21 -11.70
C PRO A 95 4.21 -25.26 -12.65
N ARG A 96 5.03 -26.25 -13.02
CA ARG A 96 4.57 -27.39 -13.85
C ARG A 96 3.53 -28.23 -13.13
N ASP A 97 3.73 -28.42 -11.83
CA ASP A 97 2.87 -29.18 -10.94
C ASP A 97 2.45 -28.27 -9.78
N GLY A 98 1.15 -28.06 -9.60
CA GLY A 98 0.58 -27.19 -8.57
C GLY A 98 -0.17 -25.98 -9.12
N ASP A 99 -0.67 -25.14 -8.20
CA ASP A 99 -1.48 -23.98 -8.55
C ASP A 99 -0.61 -22.79 -8.98
N ALA A 100 -1.09 -22.03 -9.96
CA ALA A 100 -0.46 -20.79 -10.37
C ALA A 100 -0.83 -19.66 -9.41
N SER A 101 0.15 -18.82 -9.09
CA SER A 101 -0.02 -17.66 -8.22
C SER A 101 0.48 -16.37 -8.88
N ALA A 102 -0.10 -15.26 -8.47
CA ALA A 102 0.32 -13.93 -8.84
C ALA A 102 0.51 -13.06 -7.60
N GLU A 103 1.55 -12.24 -7.63
CA GLU A 103 1.82 -11.20 -6.65
C GLU A 103 1.85 -9.84 -7.34
N LEU A 104 1.07 -8.91 -6.81
CA LEU A 104 0.89 -7.57 -7.35
C LEU A 104 1.42 -6.54 -6.36
N THR A 105 2.22 -5.60 -6.85
CA THR A 105 2.67 -4.43 -6.08
C THR A 105 2.06 -3.16 -6.66
N LEU A 106 1.40 -2.39 -5.80
CA LEU A 106 0.71 -1.16 -6.12
C LEU A 106 1.33 -0.01 -5.32
N ALA A 107 1.61 1.10 -5.98
CA ALA A 107 2.10 2.31 -5.33
C ALA A 107 1.07 3.44 -5.41
N SER A 108 0.81 4.11 -4.28
CA SER A 108 -0.14 5.21 -4.23
C SER A 108 0.28 6.35 -5.16
N HIS A 109 -0.69 6.84 -5.94
CA HIS A 109 -0.53 7.99 -6.81
C HIS A 109 -1.48 9.11 -6.37
N GLY A 110 -1.04 9.88 -5.37
CA GLY A 110 -1.77 11.02 -4.83
C GLY A 110 -2.42 10.72 -3.49
N MET A 111 -3.51 11.42 -3.19
CA MET A 111 -4.21 11.25 -1.92
C MET A 111 -5.00 9.95 -1.89
N TRP A 112 -5.02 9.31 -0.72
CA TRP A 112 -5.94 8.23 -0.41
C TRP A 112 -6.94 8.67 0.66
N THR A 113 -8.11 8.04 0.65
CA THR A 113 -9.16 8.25 1.64
C THR A 113 -9.49 6.94 2.31
N TYR A 114 -9.54 6.96 3.64
CA TYR A 114 -10.13 5.87 4.43
C TYR A 114 -11.55 6.28 4.84
N THR A 115 -12.51 5.40 4.58
CA THR A 115 -13.90 5.54 5.02
C THR A 115 -14.23 4.35 5.91
N ALA A 116 -14.55 4.59 7.18
CA ALA A 116 -15.11 3.57 8.07
C ALA A 116 -16.50 3.15 7.56
N ALA A 117 -16.85 1.89 7.77
CA ALA A 117 -18.18 1.36 7.42
C ALA A 117 -19.29 1.96 8.31
#